data_AF-A0A517I0T7-F1
#
_entry.id   AF-A0A517I0T7-F1
#
_cell.length_a   1.000
_cell.length_b   1.000
_cell.length_c   1.000
_cell.angle_alpha   90.00
_cell.angle_beta   90.00
_cell.angle_gamma   90.00
#
_symmetry.space_group_name_H-M   'P 1'
#
loop_
_entity.id
_entity.type
_entity.pdbx_description
1 polymer ?
#
loop_
_entity_poly.entity_id
_entity_poly.type
_entity_poly.pdbx_seq_one_letter_code
_entity_poly.pdbx_strand_id
1 'polypeptide(L)'
;MPRSFNKTRFLQNCMTVLQETKDIELCNPTSVARTMLKGAFLGLDFFNRECYAVVYKGSVEFQTDYKGEVKLAKKYSTKPVREVYAKLVREGDEFAEEIISGNQTINFKPKPFNNGEILGAFAVVNYMDGTMAYDTMSKAEIEIIKENFSRRSKQSGEYSKAWVVTPGEMYKKTVLRRLCKNIDLDFDTIEQQQAFEDAGDMDFNQEIKPQQQSPLNTNAVVVDGEYEEVNENKAEQT
;
A
#
# COMPACT_ATOMS: atom_id res chain seq x y z
N MET A 1 8.77 17.93 -1.70
CA MET A 1 7.92 17.72 -2.91
C MET A 1 8.82 17.38 -4.09
N PRO A 2 8.42 16.46 -5.00
CA PRO A 2 9.26 16.03 -6.11
C PRO A 2 9.65 17.17 -7.06
N ARG A 3 10.88 17.15 -7.61
CA ARG A 3 11.40 18.24 -8.45
C ARG A 3 10.57 18.52 -9.72
N SER A 4 9.97 17.50 -10.33
CA SER A 4 9.14 17.60 -11.54
C SER A 4 7.63 17.77 -11.28
N PHE A 5 7.25 18.14 -10.05
CA PHE A 5 5.85 18.19 -9.64
C PHE A 5 5.12 19.43 -10.18
N ASN A 6 4.07 19.20 -10.99
CA ASN A 6 3.20 20.27 -11.49
C ASN A 6 2.13 20.63 -10.44
N LYS A 7 2.41 21.68 -9.66
CA LYS A 7 1.55 22.16 -8.56
C LYS A 7 0.15 22.55 -9.03
N THR A 8 0.03 23.28 -10.14
CA THR A 8 -1.25 23.76 -10.66
C THR A 8 -2.16 22.61 -11.05
N ARG A 9 -1.62 21.64 -11.82
CA ARG A 9 -2.36 20.43 -12.20
C ARG A 9 -2.77 19.63 -10.98
N PHE A 10 -1.87 19.46 -10.01
CA PHE A 10 -2.18 18.72 -8.79
C PHE A 10 -3.33 19.37 -8.02
N LEU A 11 -3.29 20.69 -7.81
CA LEU A 11 -4.36 21.41 -7.11
C LEU A 11 -5.71 21.27 -7.84
N GLN A 12 -5.72 21.41 -9.16
CA GLN A 12 -6.93 21.20 -9.96
C GLN A 12 -7.50 19.78 -9.78
N ASN A 13 -6.64 18.77 -9.87
CA ASN A 13 -7.04 17.37 -9.70
C ASN A 13 -7.58 17.09 -8.28
N CYS A 14 -6.94 17.65 -7.26
CA CYS A 14 -7.42 17.55 -5.88
C CYS A 14 -8.80 18.19 -5.73
N MET A 15 -9.00 19.41 -6.24
CA MET A 15 -10.30 20.09 -6.15
C MET A 15 -11.43 19.27 -6.79
N THR A 16 -11.19 18.70 -7.98
CA THR A 16 -12.16 17.85 -8.67
C THR A 16 -12.50 16.61 -7.83
N VAL A 17 -11.49 15.90 -7.33
CA VAL A 17 -11.71 14.67 -6.55
C VAL A 17 -12.43 14.97 -5.22
N LEU A 18 -12.08 16.06 -4.55
CA LEU A 18 -12.73 16.47 -3.30
C LEU A 18 -14.22 16.79 -3.53
N GLN A 19 -14.57 17.46 -4.62
CA GLN A 19 -15.97 17.76 -4.97
C GLN A 19 -16.81 16.51 -5.25
N GLU A 20 -16.19 15.48 -5.82
CA GLU A 20 -16.85 14.20 -6.13
C GLU A 20 -16.86 13.22 -4.94
N THR A 21 -16.13 13.53 -3.87
CA THR A 21 -16.05 12.66 -2.70
C THR A 21 -17.29 12.82 -1.83
N LYS A 22 -18.11 11.78 -1.80
CA LYS A 22 -19.33 11.73 -0.98
C LYS A 22 -19.00 11.87 0.52
N ASP A 23 -19.83 12.63 1.24
CA ASP A 23 -19.79 12.84 2.69
C ASP A 23 -18.52 13.57 3.17
N ILE A 24 -17.79 14.24 2.27
CA ILE A 24 -16.54 14.93 2.60
C ILE A 24 -16.78 16.15 3.50
N GLU A 25 -17.95 16.78 3.41
CA GLU A 25 -18.39 17.88 4.26
C GLU A 25 -18.57 17.47 5.72
N LEU A 26 -18.72 16.16 5.99
CA LEU A 26 -18.81 15.60 7.34
C LEU A 26 -17.43 15.22 7.92
N CYS A 27 -16.36 15.37 7.13
CA CYS A 27 -15.03 14.92 7.50
C CYS A 27 -14.19 16.00 8.18
N ASN A 28 -13.26 15.58 9.04
CA ASN A 28 -12.30 16.47 9.66
C ASN A 28 -11.41 17.17 8.60
N PRO A 29 -11.39 18.53 8.52
CA PRO A 29 -10.61 19.26 7.52
C PRO A 29 -9.10 18.98 7.57
N THR A 30 -8.54 18.71 8.75
CA THR A 30 -7.14 18.33 8.91
C THR A 30 -6.84 16.98 8.26
N SER A 31 -7.76 16.01 8.31
CA SER A 31 -7.59 14.71 7.65
C SER A 31 -7.61 14.85 6.12
N VAL A 32 -8.45 15.75 5.59
CA VAL A 32 -8.49 16.10 4.17
C VAL A 32 -7.15 16.68 3.73
N ALA A 33 -6.65 17.71 4.44
CA ALA A 33 -5.38 18.35 4.13
C ALA A 33 -4.21 17.37 4.18
N ARG A 34 -4.14 16.52 5.22
CA ARG A 34 -3.11 15.48 5.35
C ARG A 34 -3.15 14.48 4.20
N THR A 35 -4.34 14.06 3.77
CA THR A 35 -4.51 13.14 2.63
C THR A 35 -3.97 13.76 1.35
N MET A 36 -4.32 15.02 1.06
CA MET A 36 -3.82 15.73 -0.12
C MET A 36 -2.30 15.92 -0.06
N LEU A 37 -1.74 16.24 1.12
CA LEU A 37 -0.30 16.37 1.31
C LEU A 37 0.46 15.07 1.00
N LYS A 38 -0.07 13.91 1.43
CA LYS A 38 0.54 12.60 1.10
C LYS A 38 0.60 12.36 -0.41
N GLY A 39 -0.48 12.66 -1.14
CA GLY A 39 -0.48 12.61 -2.61
C GLY A 39 0.58 13.51 -3.22
N ALA A 40 0.74 14.73 -2.69
CA ALA A 40 1.75 15.68 -3.17
C ALA A 40 3.19 15.23 -2.88
N PHE A 41 3.46 14.69 -1.68
CA PHE A 41 4.77 14.16 -1.32
C PHE A 41 5.18 13.01 -2.22
N LEU A 42 4.27 12.05 -2.44
CA LEU A 42 4.53 10.90 -3.30
C LEU A 42 4.49 11.24 -4.80
N GLY A 43 3.95 12.41 -5.17
CA GLY A 43 3.75 12.80 -6.56
C GLY A 43 2.73 11.90 -7.27
N LEU A 44 1.73 11.43 -6.53
CA LEU A 44 0.63 10.60 -7.03
C LEU A 44 -0.58 11.45 -7.37
N ASP A 45 -1.25 11.07 -8.45
CA ASP A 45 -2.39 11.78 -9.01
C ASP A 45 -3.71 11.09 -8.64
N PHE A 46 -4.56 11.80 -7.89
CA PHE A 46 -5.87 11.31 -7.48
C PHE A 46 -6.82 11.11 -8.67
N PHE A 47 -6.77 12.01 -9.67
CA PHE A 47 -7.66 11.96 -10.83
C PHE A 47 -7.32 10.80 -11.77
N ASN A 48 -6.03 10.54 -11.99
CA ASN A 48 -5.56 9.37 -12.75
C ASN A 48 -5.67 8.05 -11.98
N ARG A 49 -6.21 8.07 -10.75
CA ARG A 49 -6.36 6.91 -9.87
C ARG A 49 -5.03 6.23 -9.56
N GLU A 50 -3.98 7.02 -9.34
CA GLU A 50 -2.72 6.52 -8.78
C GLU A 50 -2.79 6.44 -7.24
N CYS A 51 -3.70 7.20 -6.64
CA CYS A 51 -4.05 7.16 -5.23
C CYS A 51 -5.52 7.55 -5.04
N TYR A 52 -6.06 7.34 -3.84
CA TYR A 52 -7.43 7.65 -3.48
C TYR A 52 -7.50 8.39 -2.14
N ALA A 53 -8.50 9.25 -2.02
CA ALA A 53 -8.97 9.80 -0.77
C ALA A 53 -10.22 9.03 -0.36
N VAL A 54 -10.16 8.29 0.75
CA VAL A 54 -11.24 7.41 1.17
C VAL A 54 -11.84 7.90 2.48
N VAL A 55 -13.14 8.16 2.47
CA VAL A 55 -13.88 8.57 3.68
C VAL A 55 -14.10 7.35 4.57
N TYR A 56 -13.64 7.46 5.81
CA TYR A 56 -13.83 6.47 6.85
C TYR A 56 -14.17 7.15 8.18
N LYS A 57 -15.39 6.90 8.69
CA LYS A 57 -15.86 7.36 10.02
C LYS A 57 -15.58 8.85 10.31
N GLY A 58 -15.87 9.75 9.36
CA GLY A 58 -15.68 11.20 9.53
C GLY A 58 -14.23 11.66 9.37
N SER A 59 -13.34 10.81 8.88
CA SER A 59 -11.97 11.16 8.48
C SER A 59 -11.73 10.76 7.03
N VAL A 60 -10.82 11.44 6.36
CA VAL A 60 -10.32 11.04 5.03
C VAL A 60 -8.96 10.37 5.19
N GLU A 61 -8.84 9.19 4.61
CA GLU A 61 -7.62 8.38 4.61
C GLU A 61 -7.01 8.33 3.21
N PHE A 62 -5.68 8.38 3.16
CA PHE A 62 -4.91 8.26 1.92
C PHE A 62 -4.63 6.79 1.64
N GLN A 63 -4.93 6.34 0.42
CA GLN A 63 -4.60 4.99 -0.03
C GLN A 63 -3.92 5.04 -1.38
N THR A 64 -2.81 4.32 -1.55
CA THR A 64 -2.21 4.13 -2.88
C THR A 64 -3.04 3.16 -3.72
N ASP A 65 -3.10 3.40 -5.02
CA ASP A 65 -3.49 2.38 -5.98
C ASP A 65 -2.26 1.60 -6.46
N TYR A 66 -2.48 0.40 -7.01
CA TYR A 66 -1.40 -0.39 -7.60
C TYR A 66 -0.68 0.38 -8.73
N LYS A 67 -1.38 1.25 -9.47
CA LYS A 67 -0.76 2.13 -10.47
C LYS A 67 0.22 3.11 -9.82
N GLY A 68 -0.15 3.66 -8.67
CA GLY A 68 0.72 4.54 -7.89
C GLY A 68 1.93 3.79 -7.37
N GLU A 69 1.74 2.58 -6.81
CA GLU A 69 2.84 1.73 -6.34
C GLU A 69 3.82 1.38 -7.46
N VAL A 70 3.33 1.01 -8.66
CA VAL A 70 4.18 0.77 -9.84
C VAL A 70 4.93 2.04 -10.25
N LYS A 71 4.27 3.21 -10.21
CA LYS A 71 4.92 4.48 -10.53
C LYS A 71 6.02 4.82 -9.53
N LEU A 72 5.79 4.59 -8.24
CA LEU A 72 6.79 4.79 -7.19
C LEU A 72 7.95 3.83 -7.37
N ALA A 73 7.70 2.54 -7.60
CA ALA A 73 8.74 1.56 -7.89
C ALA A 73 9.60 1.97 -9.10
N LYS A 74 8.98 2.43 -10.19
CA LYS A 74 9.73 2.91 -11.37
C LYS A 74 10.57 4.14 -11.11
N LYS A 75 10.18 4.98 -10.16
CA LYS A 75 10.80 6.27 -9.92
C LYS A 75 11.86 6.23 -8.81
N TYR A 76 11.62 5.45 -7.78
CA TYR A 76 12.38 5.48 -6.52
C TYR A 76 13.09 4.16 -6.22
N SER A 77 12.96 3.11 -7.04
CA SER A 77 13.69 1.87 -6.81
C SER A 77 15.21 2.09 -6.86
N THR A 78 15.92 1.55 -5.87
CA THR A 78 17.39 1.52 -5.81
C THR A 78 18.01 0.82 -7.02
N LYS A 79 17.29 -0.17 -7.58
CA LYS A 79 17.60 -0.82 -8.85
C LYS A 79 16.66 -0.31 -9.94
N PRO A 80 17.16 0.34 -11.02
CA PRO A 80 16.30 0.90 -12.06
C PRO A 80 15.33 -0.14 -12.65
N VAL A 81 14.03 0.10 -12.51
CA VAL A 81 12.98 -0.80 -12.97
C VAL A 81 12.72 -0.59 -14.46
N ARG A 82 12.76 -1.68 -15.22
CA ARG A 82 12.33 -1.72 -16.63
C ARG A 82 10.83 -1.90 -16.74
N GLU A 83 10.29 -2.91 -16.07
CA GLU A 83 8.90 -3.32 -16.20
C GLU A 83 8.38 -3.97 -14.92
N VAL A 84 7.10 -3.75 -14.62
CA VAL A 84 6.37 -4.47 -13.56
C VAL A 84 5.08 -4.98 -14.17
N TYR A 85 4.78 -6.26 -14.00
CA TYR A 85 3.54 -6.85 -14.49
C TYR A 85 3.08 -7.99 -13.59
N ALA A 86 1.82 -8.40 -13.75
CA ALA A 86 1.26 -9.58 -13.11
C ALA A 86 0.43 -10.41 -14.09
N LYS A 87 0.39 -11.72 -13.85
CA LYS A 87 -0.35 -12.70 -14.65
C LYS A 87 -1.08 -13.67 -13.74
N LEU A 88 -2.10 -14.31 -14.31
CA LEU A 88 -2.81 -15.42 -13.68
C LEU A 88 -2.17 -16.73 -14.14
N VAL A 89 -2.14 -17.71 -13.25
CA VAL A 89 -1.87 -19.10 -13.58
C VAL A 89 -3.21 -19.82 -13.56
N ARG A 90 -3.59 -20.41 -14.69
CA ARG A 90 -4.84 -21.17 -14.84
C ARG A 90 -4.55 -22.64 -15.07
N GLU A 91 -5.56 -23.46 -14.81
CA GLU A 91 -5.51 -24.87 -15.17
C GLU A 91 -5.14 -25.05 -16.65
N GLY A 92 -4.12 -25.86 -16.91
CA GLY A 92 -3.57 -26.10 -18.25
C GLY A 92 -2.47 -25.13 -18.70
N ASP A 93 -2.10 -24.13 -17.89
CA ASP A 93 -0.87 -23.36 -18.10
C ASP A 93 0.35 -24.14 -17.55
N GLU A 94 1.53 -23.92 -18.14
CA GLU A 94 2.79 -24.37 -17.53
C GLU A 94 3.38 -23.23 -16.69
N PHE A 95 3.61 -23.48 -15.40
CA PHE A 95 4.25 -22.55 -14.48
C PHE A 95 5.27 -23.29 -13.62
N ALA A 96 6.50 -22.79 -13.58
CA ALA A 96 7.58 -23.33 -12.76
C ALA A 96 8.37 -22.21 -12.06
N GLU A 97 8.66 -22.42 -10.78
CA GLU A 97 9.64 -21.64 -10.02
C GLU A 97 10.95 -22.42 -10.00
N GLU A 98 12.04 -21.78 -10.40
CA GLU A 98 13.33 -22.42 -10.57
C GLU A 98 14.43 -21.61 -9.90
N ILE A 99 15.51 -22.27 -9.49
CA ILE A 99 16.73 -21.63 -9.01
C ILE A 99 17.85 -22.02 -9.97
N ILE A 100 18.31 -21.06 -10.77
CA ILE A 100 19.38 -21.25 -11.76
C ILE A 100 20.63 -20.54 -11.26
N SER A 101 21.66 -21.32 -10.94
CA SER A 101 22.94 -20.80 -10.44
C SER A 101 22.77 -19.89 -9.21
N GLY A 102 21.84 -20.23 -8.32
CA GLY A 102 21.53 -19.47 -7.11
C GLY A 102 20.56 -18.29 -7.31
N ASN A 103 20.10 -18.03 -8.54
CA ASN A 103 19.14 -16.96 -8.82
C ASN A 103 17.74 -17.55 -8.97
N GLN A 104 16.79 -17.04 -8.19
CA GLN A 104 15.38 -17.40 -8.32
C GLN A 104 14.82 -16.82 -9.63
N THR A 105 14.06 -17.63 -10.36
CA THR A 105 13.42 -17.25 -11.62
C THR A 105 12.08 -17.95 -11.77
N ILE A 106 11.27 -17.49 -12.72
CA ILE A 106 10.02 -18.16 -13.10
C ILE A 106 10.03 -18.48 -14.59
N ASN A 107 9.41 -19.60 -14.95
CA ASN A 107 9.12 -19.96 -16.32
C ASN A 107 7.61 -20.13 -16.47
N PHE A 108 7.00 -19.33 -17.35
CA PHE A 108 5.56 -19.33 -17.56
C PHE A 108 5.23 -19.45 -19.04
N LYS A 109 4.50 -20.51 -19.41
CA LYS A 109 3.95 -20.69 -20.76
C LYS A 109 2.43 -20.76 -20.66
N PRO A 110 1.72 -19.63 -20.90
CA PRO A 110 0.27 -19.63 -20.86
C PRO A 110 -0.30 -20.40 -22.05
N LYS A 111 -1.36 -21.16 -21.81
CA LYS A 111 -2.20 -21.68 -22.89
C LYS A 111 -2.91 -20.50 -23.56
N PRO A 112 -2.87 -20.36 -24.90
CA PRO A 112 -3.54 -19.26 -25.59
C PRO A 112 -5.04 -19.19 -25.27
N PHE A 113 -5.53 -18.00 -24.91
CA PHE A 113 -6.93 -17.74 -24.53
C PHE A 113 -7.47 -18.68 -23.44
N ASN A 114 -6.62 -19.04 -22.47
CA ASN A 114 -7.01 -19.95 -21.40
C ASN A 114 -8.12 -19.35 -20.51
N ASN A 115 -9.24 -20.06 -20.44
CA ASN A 115 -10.39 -19.75 -19.59
C ASN A 115 -10.59 -20.77 -18.46
N GLY A 116 -9.61 -21.67 -18.24
CA GLY A 116 -9.63 -22.64 -17.14
C GLY A 116 -9.65 -21.96 -15.76
N GLU A 117 -9.92 -22.73 -14.71
CA GLU A 117 -9.95 -22.23 -13.34
C GLU A 117 -8.64 -21.52 -12.96
N ILE A 118 -8.75 -20.43 -12.21
CA ILE A 118 -7.57 -19.72 -11.71
C ILE A 118 -6.97 -20.54 -10.57
N LEU A 119 -5.70 -20.92 -10.69
CA LEU A 119 -4.95 -21.61 -9.64
C LEU A 119 -4.20 -20.63 -8.74
N GLY A 120 -3.78 -19.50 -9.30
CA GLY A 120 -3.07 -18.46 -8.59
C GLY A 120 -2.72 -17.28 -9.48
N ALA A 121 -1.87 -16.40 -8.96
CA ALA A 121 -1.33 -15.26 -9.67
C ALA A 121 0.14 -15.06 -9.29
N PHE A 122 0.90 -14.45 -10.19
CA PHE A 122 2.26 -14.02 -9.91
C PHE A 122 2.49 -12.61 -10.43
N ALA A 123 3.45 -11.91 -9.84
CA ALA A 123 3.95 -10.62 -10.30
C ALA A 123 5.46 -10.68 -10.52
N VAL A 124 5.96 -9.91 -11.47
CA VAL A 124 7.39 -9.79 -11.79
C VAL A 124 7.77 -8.33 -11.89
N VAL A 125 8.95 -8.01 -11.36
CA VAL A 125 9.69 -6.79 -11.67
C VAL A 125 10.96 -7.18 -12.41
N ASN A 126 11.12 -6.62 -13.61
CA ASN A 126 12.33 -6.71 -14.40
C ASN A 126 13.14 -5.44 -14.21
N TYR A 127 14.42 -5.57 -13.91
CA TYR A 127 15.35 -4.46 -13.80
C TYR A 127 16.09 -4.20 -15.11
N MET A 128 16.67 -3.01 -15.25
CA MET A 128 17.41 -2.62 -16.45
C MET A 128 18.73 -3.39 -16.61
N ASP A 129 19.29 -3.90 -15.51
CA ASP A 129 20.51 -4.74 -15.50
C ASP A 129 20.26 -6.19 -15.94
N GLY A 130 19.00 -6.55 -16.25
CA GLY A 130 18.60 -7.89 -16.66
C GLY A 130 18.21 -8.83 -15.52
N THR A 131 18.39 -8.42 -14.26
CA THR A 131 17.90 -9.19 -13.10
C THR A 131 16.39 -9.04 -12.93
N MET A 132 15.79 -9.92 -12.14
CA MET A 132 14.37 -9.87 -11.81
C MET A 132 14.11 -10.20 -10.34
N ALA A 133 12.98 -9.74 -9.84
CA ALA A 133 12.36 -10.26 -8.63
C ALA A 133 10.89 -10.59 -8.94
N TYR A 134 10.30 -11.49 -8.18
CA TYR A 134 8.93 -11.91 -8.40
C TYR A 134 8.24 -12.25 -7.09
N ASP A 135 6.92 -12.40 -7.17
CA ASP A 135 6.10 -12.85 -6.07
C ASP A 135 4.97 -13.74 -6.59
N THR A 136 4.61 -14.81 -5.85
CA THR A 136 3.62 -15.82 -6.26
C THR A 136 2.58 -16.03 -5.17
N MET A 137 1.32 -16.16 -5.56
CA MET A 137 0.21 -16.43 -4.67
C MET A 137 -0.72 -17.48 -5.24
N SER A 138 -1.05 -18.48 -4.45
CA SER A 138 -2.17 -19.37 -4.72
C SER A 138 -3.51 -18.61 -4.65
N LYS A 139 -4.53 -19.14 -5.34
CA LYS A 139 -5.91 -18.65 -5.22
C LYS A 139 -6.38 -18.65 -3.76
N ALA A 140 -5.99 -19.67 -2.98
CA ALA A 140 -6.36 -19.78 -1.58
C ALA A 140 -5.81 -18.62 -0.73
N GLU A 141 -4.52 -18.28 -0.87
CA GLU A 141 -3.92 -17.15 -0.14
C GLU A 141 -4.55 -15.81 -0.51
N ILE A 142 -4.89 -15.61 -1.79
CA ILE A 142 -5.54 -14.39 -2.25
C ILE A 142 -6.97 -14.28 -1.70
N GLU A 143 -7.73 -15.38 -1.67
CA GLU A 143 -9.06 -15.39 -1.06
C GLU A 143 -8.99 -15.11 0.45
N ILE A 144 -7.98 -15.61 1.17
CA ILE A 144 -7.74 -15.26 2.57
C ILE A 144 -7.51 -13.74 2.72
N ILE A 145 -6.68 -13.12 1.86
CA ILE A 145 -6.46 -11.67 1.90
C ILE A 145 -7.77 -10.91 1.63
N LYS A 146 -8.52 -11.33 0.62
CA LYS A 146 -9.82 -10.73 0.31
C LYS A 146 -10.77 -10.79 1.51
N GLU A 147 -10.86 -11.94 2.18
CA GLU A 147 -11.76 -12.11 3.32
C GLU A 147 -11.43 -11.22 4.51
N ASN A 148 -10.14 -11.04 4.78
CA ASN A 148 -9.64 -10.29 5.94
C ASN A 148 -9.53 -8.78 5.70
N PHE A 149 -9.13 -8.36 4.49
CA PHE A 149 -8.76 -6.96 4.22
C PHE A 149 -9.69 -6.24 3.24
N SER A 150 -10.52 -6.95 2.47
CA SER A 150 -11.44 -6.28 1.54
C SER A 150 -12.73 -5.83 2.23
N ARG A 151 -13.06 -4.55 2.04
CA ARG A 151 -14.33 -3.98 2.52
C ARG A 151 -15.52 -4.70 1.88
N ARG A 152 -16.50 -5.04 2.71
CA ARG A 152 -17.83 -5.53 2.31
C ARG A 152 -18.85 -4.42 2.45
N SER A 153 -19.87 -4.45 1.59
CA SER A 153 -21.02 -3.57 1.71
C SER A 153 -21.74 -3.82 3.04
N LYS A 154 -21.99 -2.77 3.82
CA LYS A 154 -22.79 -2.89 5.05
C LYS A 154 -24.25 -3.27 4.79
N GLN A 155 -24.74 -2.99 3.59
CA GLN A 155 -26.15 -3.17 3.21
C GLN A 155 -26.40 -4.57 2.63
N SER A 156 -25.52 -5.02 1.73
CA SER A 156 -25.69 -6.32 1.05
C SER A 156 -24.80 -7.43 1.62
N GLY A 157 -23.77 -7.11 2.42
CA GLY A 157 -22.77 -8.07 2.89
C GLY A 157 -21.78 -8.52 1.80
N GLU A 158 -21.98 -8.10 0.56
CA GLU A 158 -21.18 -8.52 -0.59
C GLU A 158 -19.86 -7.75 -0.71
N TYR A 159 -18.87 -8.37 -1.36
CA TYR A 159 -17.64 -7.70 -1.77
C TYR A 159 -17.89 -6.68 -2.90
N SER A 160 -16.90 -5.84 -3.16
CA SER A 160 -16.97 -4.89 -4.28
C SER A 160 -17.24 -5.62 -5.60
N LYS A 161 -17.90 -4.93 -6.54
CA LYS A 161 -18.17 -5.48 -7.89
C LYS A 161 -16.90 -6.00 -8.58
N ALA A 162 -15.75 -5.40 -8.31
CA ALA A 162 -14.48 -5.85 -8.88
C ALA A 162 -14.08 -7.26 -8.42
N TRP A 163 -14.31 -7.60 -7.14
CA TRP A 163 -14.04 -8.94 -6.61
C TRP A 163 -15.04 -9.99 -7.11
N VAL A 164 -16.26 -9.59 -7.44
CA VAL A 164 -17.33 -10.50 -7.87
C VAL A 164 -17.30 -10.72 -9.39
N VAL A 165 -17.21 -9.64 -10.16
CA VAL A 165 -17.32 -9.67 -11.64
C VAL A 165 -15.98 -9.92 -12.30
N THR A 166 -14.89 -9.42 -11.72
CA THR A 166 -13.53 -9.49 -12.32
C THR A 166 -12.49 -10.00 -11.31
N PRO A 167 -12.68 -11.18 -10.68
CA PRO A 167 -11.80 -11.68 -9.64
C PRO A 167 -10.35 -11.81 -10.10
N GLY A 168 -10.12 -12.19 -11.37
CA GLY A 168 -8.77 -12.29 -11.94
C GLY A 168 -7.99 -10.97 -11.97
N GLU A 169 -8.65 -9.82 -12.16
CA GLU A 169 -7.99 -8.53 -12.06
C GLU A 169 -7.61 -8.19 -10.62
N MET A 170 -8.46 -8.57 -9.66
CA MET A 170 -8.17 -8.40 -8.24
C MET A 170 -7.02 -9.30 -7.78
N TYR A 171 -6.92 -10.53 -8.28
CA TYR A 171 -5.81 -11.42 -7.94
C TYR A 171 -4.48 -10.89 -8.44
N LYS A 172 -4.43 -10.44 -9.70
CA LYS A 172 -3.25 -9.75 -10.25
C LYS A 172 -2.89 -8.51 -9.44
N LYS A 173 -3.90 -7.70 -9.06
CA LYS A 173 -3.69 -6.54 -8.21
C LYS A 173 -3.04 -6.95 -6.88
N THR A 174 -3.60 -7.92 -6.16
CA THR A 174 -3.10 -8.35 -4.85
C THR A 174 -1.62 -8.75 -4.87
N VAL A 175 -1.23 -9.66 -5.78
CA VAL A 175 0.18 -10.11 -5.84
C VAL A 175 1.12 -9.00 -6.32
N LEU A 176 0.67 -8.13 -7.23
CA LEU A 176 1.46 -7.00 -7.70
C LEU A 176 1.71 -5.96 -6.61
N ARG A 177 0.71 -5.69 -5.76
CA ARG A 177 0.91 -4.80 -4.60
C ARG A 177 1.91 -5.39 -3.61
N ARG A 178 1.84 -6.72 -3.36
CA ARG A 178 2.78 -7.41 -2.46
C ARG A 178 4.21 -7.34 -3.00
N LEU A 179 4.40 -7.60 -4.29
CA LEU A 179 5.69 -7.41 -4.95
C LEU A 179 6.20 -5.97 -4.82
N CYS A 180 5.38 -4.96 -5.15
CA CYS A 180 5.82 -3.56 -5.11
C CYS A 180 6.27 -3.10 -3.71
N LYS A 181 5.74 -3.70 -2.64
CA LYS A 181 6.17 -3.42 -1.26
C LYS A 181 7.54 -4.02 -0.92
N ASN A 182 7.93 -5.09 -1.61
CA ASN A 182 9.21 -5.76 -1.42
C ASN A 182 10.32 -5.15 -2.30
N ILE A 183 10.01 -4.13 -3.10
CA ILE A 183 11.03 -3.40 -3.88
C ILE A 183 11.67 -2.37 -2.97
N ASP A 184 13.00 -2.39 -2.87
CA ASP A 184 13.76 -1.40 -2.11
C ASP A 184 13.67 -0.02 -2.77
N LEU A 185 12.98 0.92 -2.11
CA LEU A 185 12.80 2.29 -2.56
C LEU A 185 13.72 3.25 -1.79
N ASP A 186 14.33 4.18 -2.51
CA ASP A 186 15.10 5.30 -1.99
C ASP A 186 14.39 6.61 -2.35
N PHE A 187 13.74 7.23 -1.36
CA PHE A 187 13.00 8.47 -1.54
C PHE A 187 13.89 9.69 -1.31
N ASP A 188 13.60 10.80 -1.99
CA ASP A 188 14.41 12.02 -1.88
C ASP A 188 14.30 12.69 -0.50
N THR A 189 13.18 12.49 0.22
CA THR A 189 12.93 13.13 1.53
C THR A 189 12.23 12.20 2.53
N ILE A 190 12.42 12.48 3.83
CA ILE A 190 11.81 11.73 4.94
C ILE A 190 10.28 11.80 4.88
N GLU A 191 9.71 12.94 4.49
CA GLU A 191 8.26 13.10 4.38
C GLU A 191 7.66 12.21 3.30
N GLN A 192 8.41 11.91 2.23
CA GLN A 192 7.97 10.98 1.19
C GLN A 192 7.98 9.55 1.71
N GLN A 193 9.05 9.16 2.40
CA GLN A 193 9.15 7.85 3.03
C GLN A 193 8.01 7.63 4.04
N GLN A 194 7.79 8.58 4.95
CA GLN A 194 6.68 8.53 5.91
C GLN A 194 5.31 8.48 5.21
N ALA A 195 5.11 9.28 4.16
CA ALA A 195 3.87 9.25 3.40
C ALA A 195 3.63 7.90 2.72
N PHE A 196 4.68 7.20 2.28
CA PHE A 196 4.59 5.87 1.68
C PHE A 196 4.28 4.80 2.71
N GLU A 197 4.99 4.81 3.84
CA GLU A 197 4.79 3.88 4.97
C GLU A 197 3.37 4.00 5.52
N ASP A 198 2.89 5.22 5.75
CA ASP A 198 1.53 5.47 6.23
C ASP A 198 0.42 5.11 5.22
N ALA A 199 0.74 5.06 3.92
CA ALA A 199 -0.24 4.79 2.87
C ALA A 199 -0.52 3.28 2.70
N GLY A 200 0.21 2.43 3.42
CA GLY A 200 0.12 0.99 3.35
C GLY A 200 -1.19 0.45 3.94
N ASP A 201 -2.25 0.42 3.13
CA ASP A 201 -3.58 -0.11 3.49
C ASP A 201 -3.60 -1.64 3.75
N MET A 202 -2.46 -2.33 3.59
CA MET A 202 -2.31 -3.78 3.76
C MET A 202 -0.91 -4.10 4.26
N ASP A 203 -0.61 -3.80 5.52
CA ASP A 203 0.61 -4.34 6.11
C ASP A 203 0.41 -5.84 6.37
N PHE A 204 0.90 -6.67 5.44
CA PHE A 204 0.77 -8.13 5.49
C PHE A 204 1.52 -8.75 6.69
N ASN A 205 2.37 -7.96 7.37
CA ASN A 205 3.21 -8.38 8.47
C ASN A 205 2.87 -7.69 9.81
N GLN A 206 1.86 -6.81 9.90
CA GLN A 206 1.52 -6.13 11.16
C GLN A 206 0.46 -6.87 11.97
N GLU A 207 0.78 -7.15 13.23
CA GLU A 207 -0.23 -7.17 14.29
C GLU A 207 -0.81 -5.76 14.47
N ILE A 208 -2.13 -5.69 14.70
CA ILE A 208 -2.91 -4.46 14.83
C ILE A 208 -2.28 -3.56 15.91
N LYS A 209 -1.58 -2.49 15.52
CA LYS A 209 -1.08 -1.50 16.48
C LYS A 209 -2.21 -0.56 16.91
N PRO A 210 -2.40 -0.31 18.21
CA PRO A 210 -3.32 0.72 18.68
C PRO A 210 -2.88 2.09 18.15
N GLN A 211 -3.85 2.89 17.70
CA GLN A 211 -3.65 4.23 17.13
C GLN A 211 -2.75 5.08 18.05
N GLN A 212 -1.58 5.46 17.56
CA GLN A 212 -0.75 6.47 18.21
C GLN A 212 -1.46 7.83 18.13
N GLN A 213 -1.76 8.41 19.29
CA GLN A 213 -2.28 9.76 19.36
C GLN A 213 -1.19 10.76 18.99
N SER A 214 -1.55 11.76 18.20
CA SER A 214 -0.63 12.76 17.68
C SER A 214 -0.03 13.60 18.84
N PRO A 215 1.28 13.87 18.85
CA PRO A 215 1.96 14.66 19.90
C PRO A 215 1.56 16.15 19.93
N LEU A 216 0.57 16.56 19.15
CA LEU A 216 0.02 17.93 19.09
C LEU A 216 -1.36 18.05 19.74
N ASN A 217 -1.81 17.04 20.50
CA ASN A 217 -3.08 17.11 21.21
C ASN A 217 -2.90 17.93 22.50
N THR A 218 -3.31 19.21 22.49
CA THR A 218 -3.16 20.16 23.62
C THR A 218 -4.09 19.91 24.80
N ASN A 219 -4.82 18.78 24.84
CA ASN A 219 -5.71 18.38 25.93
C ASN A 219 -5.13 17.23 26.78
N ALA A 220 -3.81 17.10 26.86
CA ALA A 220 -3.19 16.18 27.81
C ALA A 220 -3.43 16.70 29.24
N VAL A 221 -4.31 16.02 29.97
CA VAL A 221 -4.47 16.16 31.42
C VAL A 221 -3.09 15.97 32.05
N VAL A 222 -2.60 17.00 32.75
CA VAL A 222 -1.41 16.92 33.59
C VAL A 222 -1.71 15.90 34.69
N VAL A 223 -1.02 14.77 34.65
CA VAL A 223 -1.00 13.84 35.78
C VAL A 223 0.15 14.30 36.67
N ASP A 224 -0.18 14.97 37.78
CA ASP A 224 0.77 15.26 38.85
C ASP A 224 1.30 13.93 39.40
N GLY A 225 2.59 13.69 39.23
CA GLY A 225 3.28 12.55 39.85
C GLY A 225 3.65 12.90 41.27
N GLU A 226 2.98 12.28 42.25
CA GLU A 226 3.51 12.18 43.61
C GLU A 226 4.80 11.36 43.59
N TYR A 227 5.87 11.90 44.18
CA TYR A 227 7.13 11.20 44.38
C TYR A 227 7.27 10.79 45.86
N GLU A 228 7.64 9.54 46.11
CA GLU A 228 8.16 9.12 47.42
C GLU A 228 9.68 9.34 47.45
N GLU A 229 10.16 10.13 48.41
CA GLU A 229 11.59 10.26 48.70
C GLU A 229 12.12 8.98 49.36
N VAL A 230 13.02 8.28 48.67
CA VAL A 230 13.73 7.13 49.25
C VAL A 230 15.00 7.63 49.94
N ASN A 231 15.01 7.55 51.27
CA ASN A 231 16.14 7.86 52.12
C ASN A 231 17.07 6.64 52.22
N GLU A 232 18.22 6.65 51.57
CA GLU A 232 19.28 5.67 51.83
C GLU A 232 20.46 6.30 52.58
N ASN A 233 20.45 6.08 53.90
CA ASN A 233 21.62 6.24 54.75
C ASN A 233 22.38 4.90 54.88
N LYS A 234 23.68 4.96 54.59
CA LYS A 234 24.80 4.18 55.14
C LYS A 234 24.80 2.65 55.00
N ALA A 235 25.83 2.15 54.32
CA ALA A 235 26.76 1.18 54.89
C ALA A 235 28.14 1.27 54.21
N GLU A 236 29.08 1.92 54.90
CA GLU A 236 30.52 1.70 54.74
C GLU A 236 30.93 0.40 55.47
N GLN A 237 32.15 -0.06 55.15
CA GLN A 237 32.98 -1.13 55.74
C GLN A 237 32.90 -2.44 54.95
N THR A 238 33.99 -2.92 54.32
CA THR A 238 35.37 -3.00 54.83
C THR A 238 36.38 -2.95 53.69
#